data_AF-A0A3N5K2T8-F1
#
_entry.id   AF-A0A3N5K2T8-F1
#
_cell.length_a   1.000
_cell.length_b   1.000
_cell.length_c   1.000
_cell.angle_alpha   90.00
_cell.angle_beta   90.00
_cell.angle_gamma   90.00
#
_symmetry.space_group_name_H-M   'P 1'
#
loop_
_entity.id
_entity.type
_entity.pdbx_description
1 polymer ?
#
loop_
_entity_poly.entity_id
_entity_poly.type
_entity_poly.pdbx_seq_one_letter_code
_entity_poly.pdbx_strand_id
1 'polypeptide(L)'
;MEIVYFLLAILVAFVAVLMVRRIYDVRHNIPLYPQMRQWTKTKKGQPPPPPATRLFMAVRRGQASQTSLLQMANQEYQAWLLRISTELDNLIKEWSHLASFEWGFRGSDYGLPSNNENNWMLFATFIVADHPSYRQCMAILESDAYLFLRNNCDIHLLYGEQMGQLHSHVHELF
;
A
#
# COMPACT_ATOMS: atom_id res chain seq x y z
N MET A 1 -36.77 -44.43 -7.90
CA MET A 1 -35.95 -44.97 -6.79
C MET A 1 -35.22 -43.89 -6.00
N GLU A 2 -34.87 -42.74 -6.59
CA GLU A 2 -34.09 -41.66 -5.92
C GLU A 2 -34.78 -41.01 -4.71
N ILE A 3 -36.11 -40.86 -4.74
CA ILE A 3 -36.89 -40.25 -3.64
C ILE A 3 -36.78 -41.10 -2.35
N VAL A 4 -36.71 -42.42 -2.48
CA VAL A 4 -36.59 -43.32 -1.34
C VAL A 4 -35.22 -43.18 -0.69
N TYR A 5 -34.14 -43.06 -1.47
CA TYR A 5 -32.80 -42.81 -0.95
C TYR A 5 -32.69 -41.46 -0.25
N PHE A 6 -33.35 -40.42 -0.78
CA PHE A 6 -33.36 -39.11 -0.16
C PHE A 6 -34.08 -39.11 1.21
N LEU A 7 -35.24 -39.77 1.29
CA LEU A 7 -35.96 -39.92 2.55
C LEU A 7 -35.17 -40.75 3.57
N LEU A 8 -34.46 -41.78 3.12
CA LEU A 8 -33.63 -42.62 3.98
C LEU A 8 -32.40 -41.85 4.50
N ALA A 9 -31.78 -41.01 3.67
CA ALA A 9 -30.67 -40.15 4.08
C ALA A 9 -31.10 -39.11 5.14
N ILE A 10 -32.26 -38.48 4.97
CA ILE A 10 -32.81 -37.55 5.96
C ILE A 10 -33.08 -38.27 7.29
N LEU A 11 -33.66 -39.47 7.22
CA LEU A 11 -33.99 -40.24 8.42
C LEU A 11 -32.72 -40.68 9.17
N VAL A 12 -31.68 -41.10 8.45
CA VAL A 12 -30.36 -41.41 9.04
C VAL A 12 -29.73 -40.18 9.68
N ALA A 13 -29.77 -39.01 9.02
CA ALA A 13 -29.26 -37.77 9.58
C ALA A 13 -30.02 -37.37 10.86
N PHE A 14 -31.34 -37.53 10.88
CA PHE A 14 -32.18 -37.22 12.04
C PHE A 14 -31.88 -38.14 13.23
N VAL A 15 -31.72 -39.45 12.98
CA VAL A 15 -31.35 -40.43 14.01
C VAL A 15 -29.94 -40.13 14.55
N ALA A 16 -29.00 -39.75 13.70
CA ALA A 16 -27.65 -39.36 14.13
C ALA A 16 -27.67 -38.13 15.05
N VAL A 17 -28.47 -37.11 14.72
CA VAL A 17 -28.64 -35.90 15.56
C VAL A 17 -29.26 -36.25 16.92
N LEU A 18 -30.25 -37.13 16.95
CA LEU A 18 -30.87 -37.58 18.20
C LEU A 18 -29.92 -38.41 19.05
N MET A 19 -29.12 -39.30 18.45
CA MET A 19 -28.09 -40.06 19.17
C MET A 19 -27.04 -39.14 19.78
N VAL A 20 -26.51 -38.17 19.01
CA VAL A 20 -25.53 -37.20 19.51
C VAL A 20 -26.11 -36.39 20.68
N ARG A 21 -27.37 -35.96 20.58
CA ARG A 21 -28.03 -35.21 21.66
C ARG A 21 -28.29 -36.05 22.92
N ARG A 22 -28.49 -37.37 22.76
CA ARG A 22 -28.68 -38.30 23.87
C ARG A 22 -27.34 -38.68 24.54
N ILE A 23 -26.27 -38.78 23.77
CA ILE A 23 -24.93 -39.13 24.27
C ILE A 23 -24.26 -37.91 24.94
N TYR A 24 -24.56 -36.70 24.47
CA TYR A 24 -23.98 -35.46 24.99
C TYR A 24 -25.06 -34.50 25.49
N ASP A 25 -25.32 -34.52 26.81
CA ASP A 25 -26.29 -33.62 27.47
C ASP A 25 -25.93 -32.13 27.31
N VAL A 26 -24.62 -31.82 27.26
CA VAL A 26 -24.11 -30.46 27.09
C VAL A 26 -23.30 -30.37 25.80
N ARG A 27 -23.69 -29.46 24.89
CA ARG A 27 -23.10 -29.31 23.54
C ARG A 27 -21.56 -29.20 23.52
N HIS A 28 -20.96 -28.70 24.60
CA HIS A 28 -19.51 -28.52 24.73
C HIS A 28 -18.73 -29.83 24.90
N ASN A 29 -19.41 -30.94 25.22
CA ASN A 29 -18.80 -32.26 25.39
C ASN A 29 -18.75 -33.06 24.08
N ILE A 30 -19.35 -32.54 23.00
CA ILE A 30 -19.26 -33.17 21.68
C ILE A 30 -17.79 -33.04 21.22
N PRO A 31 -17.09 -34.16 20.91
CA PRO A 31 -15.74 -34.11 20.38
C PRO A 31 -15.75 -33.28 19.09
N LEU A 32 -14.80 -32.34 18.97
CA LEU A 32 -14.68 -31.33 17.90
C LEU A 32 -15.54 -30.05 18.03
N TYR A 33 -16.48 -29.96 18.98
CA TYR A 33 -17.27 -28.73 19.18
C TYR A 33 -16.44 -27.48 19.53
N PRO A 34 -15.37 -27.55 20.35
CA PRO A 34 -14.50 -26.40 20.61
C PRO A 34 -13.79 -25.90 19.34
N GLN A 35 -13.38 -26.80 18.45
CA GLN A 35 -12.69 -26.48 17.20
C GLN A 35 -13.65 -25.84 16.19
N MET A 36 -14.89 -26.35 16.07
CA MET A 36 -15.94 -25.72 15.25
C MET A 36 -16.35 -24.33 15.78
N ARG A 37 -16.37 -24.14 17.10
CA ARG A 37 -16.62 -22.83 17.73
C ARG A 37 -15.47 -21.85 17.53
N GLN A 38 -14.23 -22.33 17.47
CA GLN A 38 -13.07 -21.50 17.12
C GLN A 38 -13.11 -21.07 15.65
N TRP A 39 -13.50 -21.97 14.74
CA TRP A 39 -13.61 -21.67 13.30
C TRP A 39 -14.70 -20.63 12.98
N THR A 40 -15.76 -20.58 13.79
CA THR A 40 -16.81 -19.55 13.71
C THR A 40 -16.51 -18.29 14.52
N LYS A 41 -15.47 -18.29 15.37
CA LYS A 41 -15.04 -17.13 16.16
C LYS A 41 -13.91 -16.32 15.51
N THR A 42 -13.40 -16.70 14.34
CA THR A 42 -12.25 -16.02 13.72
C THR A 42 -12.57 -14.72 12.95
N LYS A 43 -13.79 -14.15 13.03
CA LYS A 43 -14.08 -12.84 12.40
C LYS A 43 -15.08 -11.97 13.18
N LYS A 44 -14.89 -11.82 14.50
CA LYS A 44 -15.51 -10.72 15.26
C LYS A 44 -14.49 -10.19 16.28
N GLY A 45 -13.88 -9.05 15.97
CA GLY A 45 -13.13 -8.29 16.98
C GLY A 45 -11.71 -7.88 16.65
N GLN A 46 -11.28 -7.85 15.38
CA GLN A 46 -10.27 -6.88 14.98
C GLN A 46 -10.99 -5.81 14.17
N PRO A 47 -10.86 -4.51 14.50
CA PRO A 47 -11.23 -3.48 13.54
C PRO A 47 -10.52 -3.83 12.22
N PRO A 48 -11.18 -3.67 11.05
CA PRO A 48 -10.45 -3.81 9.80
C PRO A 48 -9.18 -2.95 9.91
N PRO A 49 -8.01 -3.45 9.47
CA PRO A 49 -6.81 -2.62 9.47
C PRO A 49 -7.21 -1.29 8.81
N PRO A 50 -6.82 -0.14 9.39
CA PRO A 50 -7.17 1.16 8.83
C PRO A 50 -6.84 1.13 7.34
N PRO A 51 -7.73 1.64 6.47
CA PRO A 51 -7.55 1.51 5.03
C PRO A 51 -6.24 2.16 4.66
N ALA A 52 -5.27 1.30 4.35
CA ALA A 52 -3.96 1.72 3.91
C ALA A 52 -4.18 2.54 2.64
N THR A 53 -3.80 3.81 2.67
CA THR A 53 -4.02 4.72 1.56
C THR A 53 -2.72 4.80 0.77
N ARG A 54 -2.80 4.74 -0.57
CA ARG A 54 -1.61 4.89 -1.40
C ARG A 54 -1.26 6.36 -1.55
N LEU A 55 0.02 6.65 -1.38
CA LEU A 55 0.63 7.94 -1.64
C LEU A 55 1.58 7.76 -2.83
N PHE A 56 1.27 8.43 -3.93
CA PHE A 56 2.12 8.43 -5.12
C PHE A 56 2.95 9.70 -5.16
N MET A 57 4.25 9.55 -5.35
CA MET A 57 5.19 10.65 -5.53
C MET A 57 5.48 10.79 -7.01
N ALA A 58 5.04 11.89 -7.61
CA ALA A 58 5.39 12.29 -8.96
C ALA A 58 6.46 13.38 -8.92
N VAL A 59 7.49 13.25 -9.74
CA VAL A 59 8.61 14.18 -9.80
C VAL A 59 8.77 14.70 -11.22
N ARG A 60 9.03 16.00 -11.34
CA ARG A 60 9.43 16.68 -12.57
C ARG A 60 10.65 17.54 -12.30
N ARG A 61 11.46 17.82 -13.31
CA ARG A 61 12.56 18.80 -13.20
C ARG A 61 11.99 20.22 -13.16
N GLY A 62 12.44 21.04 -12.21
CA GLY A 62 12.00 22.42 -12.06
C GLY A 62 12.48 23.30 -13.22
N GLN A 63 11.67 24.27 -13.64
CA GLN A 63 11.99 25.11 -14.81
C GLN A 63 13.26 25.96 -14.60
N ALA A 64 13.50 26.44 -13.37
CA ALA A 64 14.68 27.24 -13.04
C ALA A 64 15.99 26.43 -13.11
N SER A 65 15.95 25.10 -12.92
CA SER A 65 17.13 24.25 -13.06
C SER A 65 17.42 23.91 -14.52
N GLN A 66 16.44 23.94 -15.41
CA GLN A 66 16.64 23.57 -16.82
C GLN A 66 17.64 24.49 -17.53
N THR A 67 17.53 25.80 -17.36
CA THR A 67 18.41 26.76 -18.05
C THR A 67 19.83 26.73 -17.49
N SER A 68 19.98 26.53 -16.19
CA SER A 68 21.30 26.46 -15.53
C SER A 68 22.02 25.14 -15.83
N LEU A 69 21.30 24.02 -15.95
CA LEU A 69 21.88 22.72 -16.27
C LEU A 69 22.48 22.62 -17.67
N LEU A 70 21.89 23.32 -18.66
CA LEU A 70 22.43 23.36 -20.03
C LEU A 70 23.81 24.04 -20.10
N GLN A 71 24.15 24.84 -19.10
CA GLN A 71 25.40 25.60 -19.03
C GLN A 71 26.44 24.95 -18.10
N MET A 72 26.07 23.90 -17.36
CA MET A 72 26.97 23.22 -16.43
C MET A 72 27.99 22.36 -17.18
N ALA A 73 29.22 22.32 -16.66
CA ALA A 73 30.20 21.34 -17.09
C ALA A 73 29.73 19.92 -16.71
N ASN A 74 30.13 18.89 -17.48
CA ASN A 74 29.68 17.52 -17.24
C ASN A 74 30.01 17.04 -15.80
N GLN A 75 31.16 17.45 -15.23
CA GLN A 75 31.52 17.13 -13.85
C GLN A 75 30.57 17.79 -12.82
N GLU A 76 30.18 19.03 -13.04
CA GLU A 76 29.22 19.75 -12.18
C GLU A 76 27.83 19.15 -12.28
N TYR A 77 27.41 18.76 -13.48
CA TYR A 77 26.16 18.05 -13.72
C TYR A 77 26.09 16.72 -12.97
N GLN A 78 27.16 15.92 -13.00
CA GLN A 78 27.24 14.67 -12.24
C GLN A 78 27.18 14.90 -10.73
N ALA A 79 27.89 15.92 -10.23
CA ALA A 79 27.83 16.30 -8.81
C ALA A 79 26.43 16.78 -8.40
N TRP A 80 25.76 17.54 -9.26
CA TRP A 80 24.38 17.99 -9.07
C TRP A 80 23.40 16.81 -9.02
N LEU A 81 23.49 15.88 -9.97
CA LEU A 81 22.66 14.66 -9.98
C LEU A 81 22.84 13.84 -8.71
N LEU A 82 24.09 13.62 -8.29
CA LEU A 82 24.41 12.89 -7.07
C LEU A 82 23.81 13.56 -5.82
N ARG A 83 23.81 14.89 -5.79
CA ARG A 83 23.18 15.65 -4.70
C ARG A 83 21.67 15.46 -4.69
N ILE A 84 21.01 15.59 -5.84
CA ILE A 84 19.56 15.37 -5.96
C ILE A 84 19.18 13.96 -5.54
N SER A 85 19.91 12.93 -5.99
CA SER A 85 19.62 11.55 -5.59
C SER A 85 19.80 11.34 -4.08
N THR A 86 20.83 11.94 -3.48
CA THR A 86 21.08 11.84 -2.04
C THR A 86 19.96 12.49 -1.22
N GLU A 87 19.49 13.67 -1.64
CA GLU A 87 18.39 14.38 -0.97
C GLU A 87 17.07 13.62 -1.10
N LEU A 88 16.79 13.02 -2.27
CA LEU A 88 15.63 12.16 -2.48
C LEU A 88 15.69 10.91 -1.58
N ASP A 89 16.84 10.24 -1.49
CA ASP A 89 17.02 9.09 -0.62
C ASP A 89 16.82 9.45 0.86
N ASN A 90 17.27 10.63 1.28
CA ASN A 90 17.07 11.12 2.65
C ASN A 90 15.58 11.38 2.92
N LEU A 91 14.87 12.01 1.99
CA LEU A 91 13.43 12.24 2.08
C LEU A 91 12.66 10.92 2.22
N ILE A 92 12.99 9.93 1.37
CA ILE A 92 12.39 8.60 1.41
C ILE A 92 12.65 7.91 2.75
N LYS A 93 13.88 8.00 3.29
CA LYS A 93 14.22 7.45 4.61
C LYS A 93 13.42 8.12 5.71
N GLU A 94 13.27 9.44 5.71
CA GLU A 94 12.45 10.12 6.72
C GLU A 94 10.98 9.71 6.63
N TRP A 95 10.43 9.61 5.43
CA TRP A 95 9.07 9.12 5.23
C TRP A 95 8.89 7.66 5.64
N SER A 96 9.93 6.83 5.64
CA SER A 96 9.82 5.42 6.07
C SER A 96 9.34 5.24 7.51
N HIS A 97 9.45 6.27 8.34
CA HIS A 97 8.88 6.29 9.70
C HIS A 97 7.36 6.48 9.72
N LEU A 98 6.79 7.05 8.65
CA LEU A 98 5.39 7.46 8.54
C LEU A 98 4.60 6.65 7.50
N ALA A 99 5.30 6.10 6.51
CA ALA A 99 4.75 5.43 5.36
C ALA A 99 5.61 4.22 4.99
N SER A 100 4.97 3.11 4.61
CA SER A 100 5.69 1.95 4.10
C SER A 100 5.98 2.11 2.62
N PHE A 101 7.25 2.00 2.22
CA PHE A 101 7.65 2.01 0.82
C PHE A 101 7.13 0.74 0.11
N GLU A 102 6.34 0.91 -0.96
CA GLU A 102 5.79 -0.20 -1.75
C GLU A 102 6.67 -0.45 -2.98
N TRP A 103 6.90 0.60 -3.77
CA TRP A 103 7.63 0.52 -5.02
C TRP A 103 8.25 1.87 -5.38
N GLY A 104 9.32 1.86 -6.17
CA GLY A 104 9.93 3.08 -6.71
C GLY A 104 11.20 2.78 -7.47
N PHE A 105 11.67 3.74 -8.24
CA PHE A 105 12.91 3.61 -9.00
C PHE A 105 14.13 3.61 -8.05
N ARG A 106 14.98 2.59 -8.14
CA ARG A 106 16.26 2.48 -7.42
C ARG A 106 17.39 2.26 -8.43
N GLY A 107 18.29 3.23 -8.61
CA GLY A 107 19.50 3.06 -9.43
C GLY A 107 19.78 4.23 -10.39
N SER A 108 20.84 4.11 -11.19
CA SER A 108 21.29 5.13 -12.17
C SER A 108 20.24 5.48 -13.24
N ASP A 109 19.24 4.61 -13.41
CA ASP A 109 18.05 4.84 -14.21
C ASP A 109 16.91 5.42 -13.37
N TYR A 110 17.22 6.20 -12.32
CA TYR A 110 16.24 7.14 -11.77
C TYR A 110 15.62 7.77 -13.01
N GLY A 111 14.32 7.56 -13.21
CA GLY A 111 13.52 8.34 -14.14
C GLY A 111 13.52 9.77 -13.63
N LEU A 112 14.69 10.41 -13.63
CA LEU A 112 14.91 11.83 -13.67
C LEU A 112 14.83 12.15 -15.15
N PRO A 113 14.04 13.16 -15.54
CA PRO A 113 13.62 13.28 -16.92
C PRO A 113 14.87 13.33 -17.80
N SER A 114 14.92 12.44 -18.79
CA SER A 114 15.93 12.47 -19.83
C SER A 114 15.92 13.87 -20.45
N ASN A 115 17.09 14.31 -20.94
CA ASN A 115 17.19 15.61 -21.60
C ASN A 115 16.06 15.76 -22.63
N ASN A 116 15.25 16.82 -22.47
CA ASN A 116 14.05 17.23 -23.23
C ASN A 116 12.64 16.85 -22.72
N GLU A 117 12.46 16.01 -21.70
CA GLU A 117 11.09 15.66 -21.30
C GLU A 117 10.56 16.51 -20.14
N ASN A 118 9.61 17.41 -20.44
CA ASN A 118 8.79 18.14 -19.46
C ASN A 118 7.74 17.24 -18.76
N ASN A 119 7.95 15.93 -18.78
CA ASN A 119 6.98 14.95 -18.33
C ASN A 119 7.10 14.71 -16.83
N TRP A 120 5.95 14.66 -16.16
CA TRP A 120 5.85 14.13 -14.81
C TRP A 120 6.18 12.65 -14.85
N MET A 121 7.03 12.19 -13.93
CA MET A 121 7.28 10.77 -13.76
C MET A 121 6.86 10.34 -12.38
N LEU A 122 6.14 9.21 -12.33
CA LEU A 122 5.90 8.52 -11.08
C LEU A 122 7.24 8.01 -10.56
N PHE A 123 7.66 8.44 -9.38
CA PHE A 123 8.97 8.15 -8.83
C PHE A 123 8.92 7.06 -7.77
N ALA A 124 7.95 7.14 -6.87
CA ALA A 124 7.78 6.18 -5.78
C ALA A 124 6.32 6.11 -5.32
N THR A 125 5.95 4.97 -4.73
CA THR A 125 4.65 4.69 -4.15
C THR A 125 4.86 4.25 -2.71
N PHE A 126 4.07 4.84 -1.82
CA PHE A 126 4.06 4.57 -0.39
C PHE A 126 2.66 4.19 0.07
N ILE A 127 2.61 3.45 1.17
CA ILE A 127 1.39 3.14 1.89
C ILE A 127 1.40 3.94 3.19
N VAL A 128 0.46 4.87 3.31
CA VAL A 128 0.25 5.67 4.52
C VAL A 128 -0.95 5.13 5.31
N ALA A 129 -0.83 5.17 6.63
CA ALA A 129 -1.88 4.66 7.52
C ALA A 129 -3.15 5.53 7.48
N ASP A 130 -2.99 6.85 7.44
CA ASP A 130 -4.08 7.81 7.48
C ASP A 130 -3.70 9.18 6.87
N HIS A 131 -4.66 10.10 6.84
CA HIS A 131 -4.46 11.46 6.34
C HIS A 131 -3.48 12.30 7.20
N PRO A 132 -3.47 12.19 8.55
CA PRO A 132 -2.41 12.75 9.39
C PRO A 132 -0.99 12.34 8.97
N SER A 133 -0.71 11.06 8.71
CA SER A 133 0.58 10.60 8.21
C SER A 133 0.94 11.25 6.87
N TYR A 134 -0.02 11.37 5.95
CA TYR A 134 0.17 12.10 4.70
C TYR A 134 0.56 13.57 4.92
N ARG A 135 -0.15 14.26 5.82
CA ARG A 135 0.15 15.67 6.16
C ARG A 135 1.53 15.84 6.77
N GLN A 136 2.00 14.86 7.53
CA GLN A 136 3.36 14.85 8.06
C GLN A 136 4.41 14.63 6.95
N CYS A 137 4.17 13.71 6.00
CA CYS A 137 5.04 13.56 4.83
C CYS A 137 5.16 14.85 4.01
N MET A 138 4.03 15.55 3.80
CA MET A 138 4.00 16.87 3.17
C MET A 138 4.80 17.91 3.96
N ALA A 139 4.62 17.98 5.28
CA ALA A 139 5.33 18.94 6.12
C ALA A 139 6.86 18.71 6.10
N ILE A 140 7.30 17.45 6.04
CA ILE A 140 8.71 17.10 5.87
C ILE A 140 9.23 17.65 4.54
N LEU A 141 8.53 17.39 3.43
CA LEU A 141 8.90 17.89 2.10
C LEU A 141 8.95 19.43 2.05
N GLU A 142 8.03 20.09 2.73
CA GLU A 142 7.93 21.55 2.80
C GLU A 142 8.93 22.20 3.76
N SER A 143 9.67 21.41 4.53
CA SER A 143 10.69 21.91 5.46
C SER A 143 11.88 22.54 4.72
N ASP A 144 12.63 23.37 5.44
CA ASP A 144 13.82 24.04 4.91
C ASP A 144 14.95 23.04 4.59
N ALA A 145 14.94 21.87 5.23
CA ALA A 145 15.90 20.79 4.96
C ALA A 145 15.87 20.35 3.48
N TYR A 146 14.69 20.34 2.87
CA TYR A 146 14.48 19.92 1.48
C TYR A 146 14.29 21.09 0.51
N LEU A 147 14.67 22.31 0.90
CA LEU A 147 14.58 23.50 0.03
C LEU A 147 15.38 23.34 -1.26
N PHE A 148 16.58 22.74 -1.19
CA PHE A 148 17.39 22.47 -2.38
C PHE A 148 16.62 21.58 -3.37
N LEU A 149 15.99 20.52 -2.87
CA LEU A 149 15.22 19.60 -3.69
C LEU A 149 14.02 20.31 -4.34
N ARG A 150 13.25 21.10 -3.58
CA ARG A 150 12.10 21.88 -4.08
C ARG A 150 12.47 22.96 -5.10
N ASN A 151 13.68 23.53 -5.02
CA ASN A 151 14.16 24.51 -5.99
C ASN A 151 14.59 23.88 -7.32
N ASN A 152 14.91 22.58 -7.32
CA ASN A 152 15.47 21.89 -8.48
C ASN A 152 14.49 20.89 -9.11
N CYS A 153 13.53 20.39 -8.33
CA CYS A 153 12.52 19.41 -8.71
C CYS A 153 11.14 19.88 -8.25
N ASP A 154 10.15 19.74 -9.13
CA ASP A 154 8.75 19.83 -8.75
C ASP A 154 8.32 18.45 -8.25
N ILE A 155 7.90 18.36 -6.99
CA ILE A 155 7.46 17.11 -6.36
C ILE A 155 5.98 17.25 -6.03
N HIS A 156 5.16 16.39 -6.63
CA HIS A 156 3.74 16.31 -6.37
C HIS A 156 3.42 15.02 -5.64
N LEU A 157 2.65 15.15 -4.57
CA LEU A 157 2.13 14.03 -3.82
C LEU A 157 0.65 13.83 -4.15
N LEU A 158 0.34 12.70 -4.78
CA LEU A 158 -1.03 12.30 -5.07
C LEU A 158 -1.47 11.34 -3.96
N TYR A 159 -2.39 11.79 -3.13
CA TYR A 159 -3.01 10.98 -2.09
C TYR A 159 -4.21 10.22 -2.69
N GLY A 160 -4.12 8.90 -2.72
CA GLY A 160 -5.14 8.02 -3.27
C GLY A 160 -6.37 7.89 -2.37
N GLU A 161 -7.43 7.29 -2.89
CA GLU A 161 -8.58 6.86 -2.08
C GLU A 161 -8.24 5.61 -1.26
N GLN A 162 -9.02 5.38 -0.20
CA GLN A 162 -8.92 4.21 0.65
C GLN A 162 -8.97 2.92 -0.18
N MET A 163 -8.01 2.00 -0.02
CA MET A 163 -7.93 0.74 -0.78
C MET A 163 -9.19 -0.13 -0.68
N GLY A 164 -10.03 0.06 0.36
CA GLY A 164 -11.33 -0.62 0.48
C GLY A 164 -12.41 -0.14 -0.49
N GLN A 165 -12.19 0.97 -1.20
CA GLN A 165 -13.15 1.60 -2.13
C GLN A 165 -12.73 1.49 -3.60
N LEU A 166 -11.47 1.11 -3.89
CA LEU A 166 -11.04 0.86 -5.25
C LEU A 166 -11.76 -0.37 -5.81
N HIS A 167 -12.55 -0.16 -6.87
CA HIS A 167 -13.10 -1.27 -7.65
C HIS A 167 -11.95 -2.16 -8.14
N SER A 168 -12.14 -3.48 -8.06
CA SER A 168 -11.18 -4.53 -8.47
C SER A 168 -10.82 -4.53 -9.96
N HIS A 169 -11.11 -3.45 -10.67
CA HIS A 169 -10.88 -3.23 -12.09
C HIS A 169 -9.83 -2.17 -12.38
N VAL A 170 -9.12 -1.64 -11.37
CA VAL A 170 -7.86 -0.92 -11.63
C VAL A 170 -6.83 -1.95 -12.06
N HIS A 171 -6.81 -2.19 -13.37
CA HIS A 171 -5.71 -2.85 -14.04
C HIS A 171 -4.43 -2.11 -13.65
N GLU A 172 -3.47 -2.87 -13.10
CA GLU A 172 -2.07 -2.47 -13.05
C GLU A 172 -1.67 -2.09 -14.47
N LEU A 173 -1.62 -0.79 -14.75
CA LEU A 173 -1.05 -0.25 -15.98
C LEU A 173 0.46 -0.31 -15.79
N PHE A 174 1.04 -1.43 -16.23
CA PHE A 174 2.44 -1.53 -16.64
C PHE A 174 2.55 -1.09 -18.10
#